data_AF-A0A9D3ZL90-F1
#
_entry.id   AF-A0A9D3ZL90-F1
#
_cell.length_a   1.000
_cell.length_b   1.000
_cell.length_c   1.000
_cell.angle_alpha   90.00
_cell.angle_beta   90.00
_cell.angle_gamma   90.00
#
_symmetry.space_group_name_H-M   'P 1'
#
loop_
_entity.id
_entity.type
_entity.pdbx_description
1 polymer ?
#
loop_
_entity_poly.entity_id
_entity_poly.type
_entity_poly.pdbx_seq_one_letter_code
_entity_poly.pdbx_strand_id
1 'polypeptide(L)'
;MSYVDEVYKIEYMYNMWRHVFPPIPDERKWPFVSLAPFKLLLDRELRRKPKGRPCSSRIHNNMDIRERTNQQKLCEWCRNPCHTTRSCPNRNS
;
A
#
# COMPACT_ATOMS: atom_id res chain seq x y z
N MET A 1 12.05 36.32 -23.46
CA MET A 1 10.89 35.46 -23.77
C MET A 1 11.43 34.20 -24.41
N SER A 2 11.27 33.04 -23.77
CA SER A 2 11.69 31.76 -24.34
C SER A 2 10.69 31.34 -25.42
N TYR A 3 11.19 30.97 -26.59
CA TYR A 3 10.38 30.34 -27.63
C TYR A 3 9.85 28.99 -27.13
N VAL A 4 8.57 28.74 -27.35
CA VAL A 4 7.91 27.45 -27.09
C VAL A 4 7.28 27.01 -28.40
N ASP A 5 7.70 25.85 -28.90
CA ASP A 5 7.15 25.25 -30.11
C ASP A 5 5.64 24.99 -29.93
N GLU A 6 4.88 25.14 -31.00
CA GLU A 6 3.42 24.96 -31.00
C GLU A 6 2.99 23.58 -30.55
N VAL A 7 3.82 22.55 -30.77
CA VAL A 7 3.52 21.18 -30.33
C VAL A 7 3.42 21.02 -28.82
N TYR A 8 4.02 21.95 -28.07
CA TYR A 8 3.96 21.97 -26.60
C TYR A 8 2.84 22.87 -26.07
N LYS A 9 2.05 23.52 -26.95
CA LYS A 9 0.83 24.23 -26.52
C LYS A 9 -0.22 23.21 -26.06
N ILE A 10 -0.90 23.55 -24.97
CA ILE A 10 -1.97 22.71 -24.38
C ILE A 10 -3.06 22.38 -25.42
N GLU A 11 -3.40 23.34 -26.29
CA GLU A 11 -4.39 23.13 -27.35
C GLU A 11 -3.98 22.03 -28.34
N TYR A 12 -2.69 21.98 -28.70
CA TYR A 12 -2.15 20.96 -29.60
C TYR A 12 -2.17 19.59 -28.92
N MET A 13 -1.70 19.51 -27.67
CA MET A 13 -1.77 18.28 -26.87
C MET A 13 -3.21 17.80 -26.71
N TYR A 14 -4.15 18.69 -26.39
CA TYR A 14 -5.56 18.36 -26.26
C TYR A 14 -6.12 17.76 -27.56
N ASN A 15 -5.88 18.40 -28.71
CA ASN A 15 -6.36 17.91 -29.99
C ASN A 15 -5.76 16.55 -30.37
N MET A 16 -4.50 16.30 -30.02
CA MET A 16 -3.84 15.02 -30.25
C MET A 16 -4.44 13.92 -29.37
N TRP A 17 -4.73 14.19 -28.10
CA TRP A 17 -5.11 13.16 -27.13
C TRP A 17 -6.62 13.00 -26.93
N ARG A 18 -7.46 13.93 -27.41
CA ARG A 18 -8.93 13.93 -27.18
C ARG A 18 -9.64 12.65 -27.65
N HIS A 19 -9.07 11.95 -28.62
CA HIS A 19 -9.64 10.71 -29.16
C HIS A 19 -9.28 9.47 -28.31
N VAL A 20 -8.15 9.52 -27.59
CA VAL A 20 -7.70 8.45 -26.68
C VAL A 20 -8.29 8.66 -25.28
N PHE A 21 -8.32 9.91 -24.84
CA PHE A 21 -8.79 10.32 -23.52
C PHE A 21 -10.02 11.20 -23.68
N PRO A 22 -11.23 10.61 -23.75
CA PRO A 22 -12.45 11.41 -23.73
C PRO A 22 -12.53 12.22 -22.42
N PRO A 23 -13.20 13.38 -22.44
CA PRO A 23 -13.40 14.17 -21.23
C PRO A 23 -14.12 13.36 -20.15
N ILE A 24 -13.77 13.61 -18.89
CA ILE A 24 -14.44 12.97 -17.75
C ILE A 24 -15.92 13.36 -17.79
N PRO A 25 -16.86 12.38 -17.82
CA PRO A 25 -18.28 12.67 -17.87
C PRO A 25 -18.77 13.31 -16.56
N ASP A 26 -19.94 13.95 -16.60
CA ASP A 26 -20.65 14.43 -15.41
C ASP A 26 -20.78 13.30 -14.37
N GLU A 27 -20.60 13.63 -13.09
CA GLU A 27 -20.75 12.69 -11.96
C GLU A 27 -22.09 11.94 -11.99
N ARG A 28 -23.17 12.59 -12.45
CA ARG A 28 -24.51 11.98 -12.60
C ARG A 28 -24.55 10.86 -13.64
N LYS A 29 -23.61 10.86 -14.57
CA LYS A 29 -23.46 9.84 -15.62
C LYS A 29 -22.45 8.75 -15.22
N TRP A 30 -21.81 8.87 -14.06
CA TRP A 30 -20.88 7.84 -13.62
C TRP A 30 -21.67 6.56 -13.32
N PRO A 31 -21.14 5.39 -13.72
CA PRO A 31 -21.76 4.13 -13.33
C PRO A 31 -21.84 4.07 -11.79
N PHE A 32 -22.93 3.49 -11.26
CA PHE A 32 -23.08 3.28 -9.83
C PHE A 32 -22.00 2.30 -9.38
N VAL A 33 -20.86 2.83 -8.93
CA VAL A 33 -19.76 2.09 -8.34
C VAL A 33 -20.26 1.61 -6.98
N SER A 34 -20.74 0.36 -6.91
CA SER A 34 -21.13 -0.23 -5.62
C SER A 34 -19.94 -0.13 -4.67
N LEU A 35 -20.08 0.59 -3.56
CA LEU A 35 -19.13 0.64 -2.43
C LEU A 35 -18.96 -0.73 -1.74
N ALA A 36 -19.36 -1.85 -2.37
CA ALA A 36 -18.62 -3.08 -2.15
C ALA A 36 -17.14 -2.72 -2.37
N PRO A 37 -16.20 -3.23 -1.55
CA PRO A 37 -14.80 -3.04 -1.86
C PRO A 37 -14.68 -3.52 -3.29
N PHE A 38 -14.43 -2.59 -4.22
CA PHE A 38 -14.00 -2.94 -5.56
C PHE A 38 -12.81 -3.79 -5.23
N LYS A 39 -13.05 -5.09 -5.31
CA LYS A 39 -12.05 -6.10 -5.38
C LYS A 39 -11.45 -5.78 -6.73
N LEU A 40 -10.63 -4.73 -6.76
CA LEU A 40 -9.46 -4.58 -7.59
C LEU A 40 -8.60 -5.78 -7.23
N LEU A 41 -9.13 -6.97 -7.52
CA LEU A 41 -8.41 -8.20 -7.57
C LEU A 41 -7.51 -7.93 -8.74
N LEU A 42 -6.35 -7.35 -8.43
CA LEU A 42 -5.19 -7.36 -9.28
C LEU A 42 -5.20 -8.74 -9.93
N ASP A 43 -5.27 -8.72 -11.26
CA ASP A 43 -5.24 -9.91 -12.08
C ASP A 43 -4.21 -10.85 -11.48
N ARG A 44 -4.66 -12.07 -11.14
CA ARG A 44 -3.86 -13.03 -10.40
C ARG A 44 -2.56 -13.33 -11.14
N GLU A 45 -2.58 -13.24 -12.46
CA GLU A 45 -1.42 -13.42 -13.34
C GLU A 45 -0.48 -12.21 -13.35
N LEU A 46 -1.01 -11.00 -13.10
CA LEU A 46 -0.22 -9.76 -12.94
C LEU A 46 0.28 -9.54 -11.50
N ARG A 47 -0.14 -10.37 -10.54
CA ARG A 47 0.40 -10.31 -9.19
C ARG A 47 1.88 -10.67 -9.24
N ARG A 48 2.72 -9.82 -8.65
CA ARG A 48 4.09 -10.21 -8.34
C ARG A 48 4.03 -11.53 -7.59
N LYS A 49 4.64 -12.58 -8.15
CA LYS A 49 4.84 -13.82 -7.41
C LYS A 49 5.49 -13.44 -6.09
N PRO A 50 5.04 -13.98 -4.95
CA PRO A 50 5.68 -13.71 -3.67
C PRO A 50 7.06 -14.35 -3.70
N LYS A 51 8.03 -13.67 -4.32
CA LYS A 51 9.43 -13.80 -3.94
C LYS A 51 9.43 -13.31 -2.50
N GLY A 52 9.61 -14.24 -1.56
CA GLY A 52 9.65 -13.92 -0.14
C GLY A 52 10.50 -12.69 0.10
N ARG A 53 10.18 -11.95 1.17
CA ARG A 53 10.98 -10.79 1.55
C ARG A 53 12.46 -11.22 1.60
N PRO A 54 13.37 -10.56 0.86
CA PRO A 54 14.79 -10.83 1.02
C PRO A 54 15.12 -10.72 2.51
N CYS A 55 15.82 -11.71 3.07
CA CYS A 55 16.27 -11.63 4.45
C CYS A 55 17.08 -10.34 4.59
N SER A 56 16.52 -9.34 5.29
CA SER A 56 17.24 -8.11 5.55
C SER A 56 18.35 -8.42 6.55
N SER A 57 19.60 -8.46 6.10
CA SER A 57 20.78 -8.59 6.97
C SER A 57 21.12 -7.26 7.68
N ARG A 58 20.11 -6.42 7.95
CA ARG A 58 20.36 -5.09 8.49
C ARG A 58 20.86 -5.23 9.92
N ILE A 59 22.11 -4.81 10.13
CA ILE A 59 22.71 -4.72 11.45
C ILE A 59 22.04 -3.55 12.18
N HIS A 60 21.48 -3.81 13.36
CA HIS A 60 20.90 -2.77 14.20
C HIS A 60 22.00 -1.86 14.74
N ASN A 61 21.79 -0.55 14.71
CA ASN A 61 22.67 0.42 15.34
C ASN A 61 22.04 0.97 16.63
N ASN A 62 22.76 1.84 17.35
CA ASN A 62 22.29 2.39 18.63
C ASN A 62 20.99 3.20 18.50
N MET A 63 20.67 3.75 17.32
CA MET A 63 19.41 4.46 17.07
C MET A 63 18.20 3.52 17.00
N ASP A 64 18.44 2.23 16.74
CA ASP A 64 17.40 1.19 16.71
C ASP A 64 17.10 0.60 18.09
N ILE A 65 17.96 0.88 19.08
CA ILE A 65 17.80 0.41 20.45
C ILE A 65 16.75 1.28 21.13
N ARG A 66 15.51 0.80 21.14
CA ARG A 66 14.48 1.39 22.01
C ARG A 66 14.74 0.98 23.44
N GLU A 67 14.80 1.97 24.33
CA GLU A 67 14.83 1.79 25.77
C GLU A 67 13.66 0.89 26.21
N ARG A 68 13.98 -0.30 26.75
CA ARG A 68 13.00 -1.29 27.24
C ARG A 68 12.36 -0.87 28.58
N THR A 69 12.34 0.43 28.88
CA THR A 69 12.31 0.85 30.29
C THR A 69 10.97 0.60 30.97
N ASN A 70 9.84 0.44 30.28
CA ASN A 70 8.55 0.25 30.99
C ASN A 70 7.48 -0.61 30.28
N GLN A 71 7.82 -1.36 29.24
CA GLN A 71 6.84 -2.26 28.60
C GLN A 71 7.05 -3.67 29.16
N GLN A 72 6.27 -4.03 30.19
CA GLN A 72 6.12 -5.44 30.55
C GLN A 72 5.67 -6.18 29.28
N LYS A 73 6.55 -7.03 28.73
CA LYS A 73 6.22 -7.77 27.51
C LYS A 73 5.06 -8.70 27.83
N LEU A 74 3.90 -8.37 27.29
CA LEU A 74 2.72 -9.19 27.39
C LEU A 74 2.77 -10.27 26.30
N CYS A 75 2.28 -11.46 26.62
CA CYS A 75 2.02 -12.50 25.65
C CYS A 75 1.09 -11.95 24.55
N GLU A 76 1.45 -12.10 23.27
CA GLU A 76 0.62 -11.56 22.18
C GLU A 76 -0.74 -12.25 22.07
N TRP A 77 -0.84 -13.49 22.57
CA TRP A 77 -2.07 -14.28 22.52
C TRP A 77 -3.04 -13.91 23.65
N CYS A 78 -2.62 -14.05 24.90
CA CYS A 78 -3.51 -13.87 26.06
C CYS A 78 -3.30 -12.54 26.80
N ARG A 79 -2.40 -11.67 26.33
CA ARG A 79 -2.06 -10.37 26.92
C ARG A 79 -1.60 -10.42 28.38
N ASN A 80 -1.21 -11.58 28.89
CA ASN A 80 -0.67 -11.71 30.25
C ASN A 80 0.85 -11.57 30.26
N PRO A 81 1.43 -11.02 31.33
CA PRO A 81 2.88 -10.95 31.50
C PRO A 81 3.50 -12.33 31.75
N CYS A 82 4.82 -12.36 31.91
CA CYS A 82 5.64 -13.53 32.32
C CYS A 82 5.92 -14.60 31.25
N HIS A 83 5.21 -14.64 30.13
CA HIS A 83 5.44 -15.66 29.10
C HIS A 83 5.31 -15.11 27.69
N THR A 84 5.91 -15.82 26.72
CA THR A 84 5.83 -15.46 25.30
C THR A 84 4.68 -16.17 24.61
N THR A 85 4.29 -15.70 23.42
CA THR A 85 3.27 -16.34 22.57
C THR A 85 3.54 -17.83 22.34
N ARG A 86 4.82 -18.23 22.26
CA ARG A 86 5.21 -19.64 22.06
C ARG A 86 4.92 -20.53 23.25
N SER A 87 5.02 -19.99 24.47
CA SER A 87 4.86 -20.69 25.74
C SER A 87 3.52 -20.34 26.40
N CYS A 88 2.53 -19.91 25.63
CA CYS A 88 1.23 -19.53 26.17
C CYS A 88 0.41 -20.77 26.53
N PRO A 89 -0.04 -20.93 27.79
CA PRO A 89 -0.83 -22.09 28.20
C PRO A 89 -2.18 -22.15 27.49
N ASN A 90 -2.75 -20.98 27.14
CA ASN A 90 -4.03 -20.86 26.42
C ASN A 90 -3.90 -21.10 24.90
N ARG A 91 -2.73 -21.51 24.40
CA ARG A 91 -2.51 -21.72 22.96
C ARG A 91 -3.06 -23.04 22.45
N ASN A 92 -3.18 -24.03 23.34
CA ASN A 92 -3.66 -25.38 23.01
C ASN A 92 -5.00 -25.70 23.70
N SER A 93 -5.71 -24.67 24.18
CA SER A 93 -7.05 -24.78 24.78
C SER A 93 -8.13 -24.62 23.73
#